data_AF-A0A7S3LS24-F1
#
_entry.id   AF-A0A7S3LS24-F1
#
_cell.length_a   1.000
_cell.length_b   1.000
_cell.length_c   1.000
_cell.angle_alpha   90.00
_cell.angle_beta   90.00
_cell.angle_gamma   90.00
#
_symmetry.space_group_name_H-M   'P 1'
#
loop_
_entity.id
_entity.type
_entity.pdbx_description
1 polymer ?
#
loop_
_entity_poly.entity_id
_entity_poly.type
_entity_poly.pdbx_seq_one_letter_code
_entity_poly.pdbx_strand_id
1 'polypeptide(L)'
;GSILSSQLCYELIVACGLSVSMGGKIDDSWPPKIDKLPTYDGNLYMVPGHGLNWPEYAYRINPKTNQPKEVRCVVLTRDPFDRLFSLFKYSWDGGESGLRHRSRDMKSMKTLEERVQYVWNEYGKGSLEVTHETLMKSLSGKYGCIQVKADDLFKGGDSFDAAAKRILEKWNMLPEVIPTLVKWFQNHDLSRQPKEKVENNEHVSGKSISKQEKNRIKSIMTQDESIMAVIRKQRKDLNY
;
A
#
# COMPACT_ATOMS: atom_id res chain seq x y z
N GLY A 1 1.56 2.85 4.64
CA GLY A 1 1.59 1.81 3.59
C GLY A 1 2.77 2.08 2.69
N SER A 2 2.56 2.83 1.61
CA SER A 2 3.59 3.22 0.63
C SER A 2 4.86 3.82 1.25
N ILE A 3 4.75 4.79 2.15
CA ILE A 3 5.92 5.44 2.76
C ILE A 3 6.75 4.48 3.59
N LEU A 4 6.09 3.68 4.45
CA LEU A 4 6.77 2.64 5.21
C LEU A 4 7.44 1.64 4.27
N SER A 5 6.77 1.19 3.20
CA SER A 5 7.37 0.31 2.21
C SER A 5 8.61 0.94 1.55
N SER A 6 8.56 2.21 1.16
CA SER A 6 9.73 2.93 0.63
C SER A 6 10.88 3.02 1.62
N GLN A 7 10.58 3.30 2.89
CA GLN A 7 11.57 3.37 3.96
C GLN A 7 12.22 2.01 4.21
N LEU A 8 11.42 0.94 4.30
CA LEU A 8 11.94 -0.44 4.44
C LEU A 8 12.81 -0.83 3.25
N CYS A 9 12.40 -0.49 2.02
CA CYS A 9 13.20 -0.72 0.83
C CYS A 9 14.51 0.09 0.85
N TYR A 10 14.48 1.34 1.31
CA TYR A 10 15.69 2.17 1.44
C TYR A 10 16.72 1.54 2.39
N GLU A 11 16.28 1.10 3.57
CA GLU A 11 17.17 0.46 4.54
C GLU A 11 17.77 -0.85 3.97
N LEU A 12 16.99 -1.62 3.20
CA LEU A 12 17.50 -2.81 2.49
C LEU A 12 18.54 -2.47 1.42
N ILE A 13 18.31 -1.41 0.63
CA ILE A 13 19.28 -0.93 -0.37
C ILE A 13 20.61 -0.63 0.30
N VAL A 14 20.57 0.16 1.37
CA VAL A 14 21.77 0.61 2.09
C VAL A 14 22.48 -0.58 2.74
N ALA A 15 21.74 -1.52 3.33
CA ALA A 15 22.32 -2.68 4.01
C ALA A 15 22.99 -3.66 3.05
N CYS A 16 22.37 -3.89 1.90
CA CYS A 16 22.72 -4.98 1.00
C CYS A 16 23.42 -4.51 -0.28
N GLY A 17 23.63 -3.20 -0.46
CA GLY A 17 24.23 -2.63 -1.67
C GLY A 17 23.41 -2.89 -2.93
N LEU A 18 22.08 -2.99 -2.80
CA LEU A 18 21.18 -3.35 -3.90
C LEU A 18 20.79 -2.13 -4.72
N SER A 19 20.78 -2.26 -6.03
CA SER A 19 20.10 -1.27 -6.89
C SER A 19 18.58 -1.49 -6.85
N VAL A 20 17.81 -0.41 -6.72
CA VAL A 20 16.34 -0.49 -6.69
C VAL A 20 15.72 0.08 -7.94
N SER A 21 14.89 -0.72 -8.60
CA SER A 21 14.03 -0.28 -9.69
C SER A 21 12.67 0.11 -9.14
N MET A 22 12.34 1.39 -9.32
CA MET A 22 11.03 1.93 -9.04
C MET A 22 10.45 2.52 -10.32
N GLY A 23 9.16 2.29 -10.47
CA GLY A 23 8.28 2.98 -11.39
C GLY A 23 7.32 3.80 -10.56
N GLY A 24 6.46 4.54 -11.25
CA GLY A 24 5.53 5.41 -10.55
C GLY A 24 4.36 5.79 -11.43
N LYS A 25 3.47 6.57 -10.83
CA LYS A 25 2.33 7.18 -11.50
C LYS A 25 2.83 8.06 -12.65
N ILE A 26 2.13 8.04 -13.77
CA ILE A 26 2.40 8.95 -14.89
C ILE A 26 1.88 10.36 -14.60
N ASP A 27 0.85 10.49 -13.75
CA ASP A 27 0.23 11.76 -13.38
C ASP A 27 -0.34 11.77 -11.95
N ASP A 28 -0.95 12.90 -11.56
CA ASP A 28 -1.61 13.11 -10.27
C ASP A 28 -3.07 12.59 -10.23
N SER A 29 -3.46 11.74 -11.19
CA SER A 29 -4.83 11.22 -11.26
C SER A 29 -5.13 10.20 -10.16
N TRP A 30 -6.41 10.05 -9.85
CA TRP A 30 -6.93 9.06 -8.92
C TRP A 30 -8.22 8.47 -9.52
N PRO A 31 -8.31 7.13 -9.73
CA PRO A 31 -7.20 6.19 -9.61
C PRO A 31 -6.02 6.57 -10.52
N PRO A 32 -4.78 6.32 -10.10
CA PRO A 32 -3.62 6.64 -10.91
C PRO A 32 -3.69 5.93 -12.26
N LYS A 33 -3.52 6.68 -13.33
CA LYS A 33 -3.33 6.13 -14.67
C LYS A 33 -1.99 5.39 -14.72
N ILE A 34 -2.02 4.27 -15.44
CA ILE A 34 -1.00 3.20 -15.60
C ILE A 34 0.44 3.64 -15.30
N ASP A 35 1.19 2.78 -14.63
CA ASP A 35 2.57 3.04 -14.23
C ASP A 35 3.55 3.24 -15.38
N LYS A 36 4.46 4.21 -15.18
CA LYS A 36 5.73 4.25 -15.91
C LYS A 36 6.61 3.12 -15.37
N LEU A 37 6.94 2.16 -16.24
CA LEU A 37 7.91 1.12 -15.93
C LEU A 37 9.29 1.75 -15.60
N PRO A 38 10.12 1.10 -14.77
CA PRO A 38 11.45 1.60 -14.45
C PRO A 38 12.30 1.85 -15.70
N THR A 39 13.08 2.93 -15.68
CA THR A 39 14.02 3.29 -16.75
C THR A 39 15.30 2.43 -16.73
N TYR A 40 15.56 1.72 -15.63
CA TYR A 40 16.67 0.78 -15.49
C TYR A 40 16.25 -0.46 -14.70
N ASP A 41 16.97 -1.55 -14.92
CA ASP A 41 16.86 -2.79 -14.16
C ASP A 41 17.73 -2.76 -12.91
N GLY A 42 17.17 -3.25 -11.81
CA GLY A 42 17.80 -3.31 -10.50
C GLY A 42 17.67 -4.68 -9.87
N ASN A 43 18.29 -4.83 -8.71
CA ASN A 43 18.27 -6.08 -7.93
C ASN A 43 16.98 -6.22 -7.09
N LEU A 44 16.36 -5.10 -6.72
CA LEU A 44 15.11 -5.06 -5.96
C LEU A 44 14.08 -4.20 -6.69
N TYR A 45 12.86 -4.69 -6.84
CA TYR A 45 11.76 -3.96 -7.46
C TYR A 45 10.76 -3.54 -6.39
N MET A 46 10.47 -2.24 -6.29
CA MET A 46 9.40 -1.74 -5.44
C MET A 46 8.24 -1.28 -6.31
N VAL A 47 7.10 -1.94 -6.14
CA VAL A 47 5.93 -1.80 -7.02
C VAL A 47 4.77 -1.20 -6.23
N PRO A 48 4.17 -0.10 -6.70
CA PRO A 48 2.95 0.41 -6.07
C PRO A 48 1.78 -0.53 -6.35
N GLY A 49 0.80 -0.58 -5.45
CA GLY A 49 -0.36 -1.48 -5.57
C GLY A 49 -1.26 -1.25 -6.80
N HIS A 50 -1.07 -0.16 -7.55
CA HIS A 50 -1.78 0.15 -8.79
C HIS A 50 -0.99 -0.20 -10.07
N GLY A 51 0.16 -0.85 -9.90
CA GLY A 51 1.07 -1.18 -10.98
C GLY A 51 0.70 -2.42 -11.79
N LEU A 52 -0.38 -2.34 -12.56
CA LEU A 52 -0.95 -3.50 -13.27
C LEU A 52 0.03 -4.25 -14.19
N ASN A 53 1.00 -3.54 -14.79
CA ASN A 53 1.95 -4.12 -15.74
C ASN A 53 3.27 -4.59 -15.09
N TRP A 54 3.43 -4.37 -13.79
CA TRP A 54 4.67 -4.69 -13.10
C TRP A 54 4.96 -6.17 -12.91
N PRO A 55 4.00 -7.05 -12.58
CA PRO A 55 4.28 -8.48 -12.52
C PRO A 55 4.85 -8.98 -13.84
N GLU A 56 4.33 -8.50 -14.97
CA GLU A 56 4.85 -8.85 -16.29
C GLU A 56 6.25 -8.30 -16.55
N TYR A 57 6.49 -7.04 -16.20
CA TYR A 57 7.81 -6.42 -16.34
C TYR A 57 8.87 -7.15 -15.49
N ALA A 58 8.57 -7.47 -14.24
CA ALA A 58 9.51 -8.10 -13.32
C ALA A 58 9.92 -9.50 -13.81
N TYR A 59 8.96 -10.27 -14.32
CA TYR A 59 9.17 -11.65 -14.79
C TYR A 59 9.52 -11.75 -16.28
N ARG A 60 9.82 -10.61 -16.94
CA ARG A 60 10.24 -10.64 -18.35
C ARG A 60 11.56 -11.39 -18.51
N ILE A 61 11.80 -11.89 -19.72
CA ILE A 61 13.08 -12.47 -20.10
C ILE A 61 14.17 -11.43 -19.91
N ASN A 62 15.25 -11.79 -19.22
CA ASN A 62 16.42 -10.95 -19.12
C ASN A 62 17.06 -10.82 -20.51
N PRO A 63 17.09 -9.62 -21.12
CA PRO A 63 17.57 -9.46 -22.48
C PRO A 63 19.06 -9.78 -22.64
N LYS A 64 19.84 -9.78 -21.55
CA LYS A 64 21.27 -10.13 -21.58
C LYS A 64 21.50 -11.65 -21.59
N THR A 65 20.64 -12.42 -20.93
CA THR A 65 20.84 -13.87 -20.74
C THR A 65 19.85 -14.73 -21.53
N ASN A 66 18.82 -14.11 -22.12
CA ASN A 66 17.70 -14.78 -22.78
C ASN A 66 17.00 -15.84 -21.91
N GLN A 67 17.08 -15.70 -20.58
CA GLN A 67 16.44 -16.58 -19.61
C GLN A 67 15.37 -15.81 -18.82
N PRO A 68 14.33 -16.48 -18.31
CA PRO A 68 13.40 -15.87 -17.36
C PRO A 68 14.16 -15.29 -16.17
N LYS A 69 13.81 -14.09 -15.73
CA LYS A 69 14.33 -13.57 -14.46
C LYS A 69 13.78 -14.43 -13.32
N GLU A 70 14.66 -14.96 -12.48
CA GLU A 70 14.26 -15.54 -11.20
C GLU A 70 13.91 -14.40 -10.24
N VAL A 71 12.63 -14.08 -10.13
CA VAL A 71 12.14 -13.04 -9.23
C VAL A 71 11.43 -13.68 -8.05
N ARG A 72 11.94 -13.42 -6.84
CA ARG A 72 11.19 -13.66 -5.62
C ARG A 72 10.28 -12.47 -5.34
N CYS A 73 8.99 -12.71 -5.36
CA CYS A 73 7.98 -11.67 -5.16
C CYS A 73 7.21 -11.90 -3.85
N VAL A 74 7.03 -10.84 -3.08
CA VAL A 74 6.14 -10.79 -1.92
C VAL A 74 5.17 -9.64 -2.12
N VAL A 75 3.90 -9.90 -1.90
CA VAL A 75 2.83 -8.90 -2.02
C VAL A 75 2.18 -8.71 -0.66
N LEU A 76 2.25 -7.48 -0.16
CA LEU A 76 1.51 -7.06 1.01
C LEU A 76 0.06 -6.78 0.62
N THR A 77 -0.88 -7.60 1.09
CA THR A 77 -2.31 -7.35 0.93
C THR A 77 -2.87 -6.65 2.15
N ARG A 78 -3.96 -5.91 1.98
CA ARG A 78 -4.73 -5.32 3.08
C ARG A 78 -6.21 -5.50 2.79
N ASP A 79 -6.99 -5.65 3.85
CA ASP A 79 -8.44 -5.78 3.74
C ASP A 79 -9.02 -4.66 2.84
N PRO A 80 -9.88 -4.98 1.85
CA PRO A 80 -10.41 -4.01 0.90
C PRO A 80 -11.16 -2.83 1.56
N PHE A 81 -11.91 -3.08 2.63
CA PHE A 81 -12.60 -2.03 3.37
C PHE A 81 -11.58 -1.06 3.99
N ASP A 82 -10.55 -1.62 4.59
CA ASP A 82 -9.48 -0.86 5.23
C ASP A 82 -8.66 -0.04 4.23
N ARG A 83 -8.47 -0.55 3.00
CA ARG A 83 -7.86 0.20 1.88
C ARG A 83 -8.72 1.40 1.50
N LEU A 84 -10.02 1.21 1.28
CA LEU A 84 -10.96 2.31 0.96
C LEU A 84 -11.03 3.34 2.09
N PHE A 85 -11.15 2.88 3.33
CA PHE A 85 -11.20 3.76 4.49
C PHE A 85 -9.89 4.55 4.65
N SER A 86 -8.74 3.92 4.36
CA SER A 86 -7.46 4.61 4.34
C SER A 86 -7.39 5.68 3.26
N LEU A 87 -7.90 5.40 2.07
CA LEU A 87 -7.98 6.36 0.96
C LEU A 87 -8.88 7.55 1.34
N PHE A 88 -10.06 7.30 1.91
CA PHE A 88 -10.95 8.36 2.40
C PHE A 88 -10.24 9.28 3.40
N LYS A 89 -9.58 8.72 4.43
CA LYS A 89 -8.85 9.51 5.43
C LYS A 89 -7.75 10.35 4.79
N TYR A 90 -7.09 9.82 3.78
CA TYR A 90 -6.01 10.50 3.11
C TYR A 90 -6.51 11.64 2.21
N SER A 91 -7.61 11.43 1.51
CA SER A 91 -8.30 12.47 0.74
C SER A 91 -8.85 13.59 1.62
N TRP A 92 -9.35 13.25 2.80
CA TRP A 92 -9.83 14.25 3.77
C TRP A 92 -8.72 15.23 4.17
N ASP A 93 -7.54 14.71 4.53
CA ASP A 93 -6.40 15.54 4.93
C ASP A 93 -5.82 16.32 3.76
N GLY A 94 -5.85 15.76 2.54
CA GLY A 94 -5.35 16.44 1.33
C GLY A 94 -3.83 16.61 1.28
N GLY A 95 -3.08 15.75 1.98
CA GLY A 95 -1.61 15.85 2.05
C GLY A 95 -0.89 15.62 0.72
N GLU A 96 -1.41 14.74 -0.15
CA GLU A 96 -0.84 14.48 -1.49
C GLU A 96 -1.36 15.49 -2.52
N SER A 97 -0.49 15.99 -3.41
CA SER A 97 -0.83 16.99 -4.44
C SER A 97 -2.09 16.62 -5.22
N GLY A 98 -2.16 15.38 -5.70
CA GLY A 98 -3.30 14.85 -6.45
C GLY A 98 -4.61 14.76 -5.65
N LEU A 99 -4.59 14.84 -4.32
CA LEU A 99 -5.80 14.80 -3.48
C LEU A 99 -6.19 16.17 -2.90
N ARG A 100 -5.37 17.22 -3.06
CA ARG A 100 -5.66 18.56 -2.49
C ARG A 100 -6.98 19.16 -2.98
N HIS A 101 -7.28 19.04 -4.28
CA HIS A 101 -8.56 19.53 -4.82
C HIS A 101 -9.74 18.71 -4.29
N ARG A 102 -9.63 17.38 -4.27
CA ARG A 102 -10.64 16.47 -3.70
C ARG A 102 -10.89 16.75 -2.22
N SER A 103 -9.86 17.07 -1.44
CA SER A 103 -10.01 17.50 -0.05
C SER A 103 -10.86 18.76 0.09
N ARG A 104 -10.66 19.75 -0.79
CA ARG A 104 -11.47 20.99 -0.81
C ARG A 104 -12.92 20.69 -1.17
N ASP A 105 -13.16 19.85 -2.17
CA ASP A 105 -14.51 19.44 -2.57
C ASP A 105 -15.21 18.67 -1.44
N MET A 106 -14.52 17.73 -0.79
CA MET A 106 -15.04 17.04 0.38
C MET A 106 -15.39 18.01 1.52
N LYS A 107 -14.55 19.03 1.75
CA LYS A 107 -14.78 20.01 2.82
C LYS A 107 -15.97 20.93 2.55
N SER A 108 -16.34 21.16 1.29
CA SER A 108 -17.51 21.97 0.92
C SER A 108 -18.85 21.23 1.06
N MET A 109 -18.82 19.89 1.16
CA MET A 109 -20.01 19.06 1.36
C MET A 109 -20.54 19.15 2.79
N LYS A 110 -21.87 19.09 2.94
CA LYS A 110 -22.57 19.34 4.21
C LYS A 110 -22.61 18.11 5.11
N THR A 111 -22.65 16.92 4.52
CA THR A 111 -22.84 15.66 5.25
C THR A 111 -21.66 14.70 5.07
N LEU A 112 -21.52 13.73 5.98
CA LEU A 112 -20.51 12.68 5.85
C LEU A 112 -20.88 11.70 4.73
N GLU A 113 -22.17 11.49 4.54
CA GLU A 113 -22.76 10.63 3.52
C GLU A 113 -22.40 11.14 2.12
N GLU A 114 -22.58 12.44 1.86
CA GLU A 114 -22.14 13.09 0.60
C GLU A 114 -20.64 12.90 0.37
N ARG A 115 -19.82 13.08 1.41
CA ARG A 115 -18.36 12.91 1.31
C ARG A 115 -17.98 11.47 0.97
N VAL A 116 -18.61 10.49 1.64
CA VAL A 116 -18.37 9.07 1.37
C VAL A 116 -18.76 8.71 -0.05
N GLN A 117 -19.93 9.16 -0.51
CA GLN A 117 -20.39 8.94 -1.88
C GLN A 117 -19.48 9.60 -2.92
N TYR A 118 -19.06 10.84 -2.67
CA TYR A 118 -18.11 11.53 -3.53
C TYR A 118 -16.80 10.74 -3.66
N VAL A 119 -16.20 10.33 -2.54
CA VAL A 119 -14.97 9.53 -2.58
C VAL A 119 -15.19 8.24 -3.34
N TRP A 120 -16.29 7.52 -3.08
CA TRP A 120 -16.60 6.26 -3.74
C TRP A 120 -16.73 6.40 -5.25
N ASN A 121 -17.56 7.35 -5.69
CA ASN A 121 -17.94 7.52 -7.09
C ASN A 121 -16.81 8.12 -7.93
N GLU A 122 -16.08 9.10 -7.39
CA GLU A 122 -15.08 9.83 -8.17
C GLU A 122 -13.78 9.06 -8.37
N TYR A 123 -13.33 8.29 -7.36
CA TYR A 123 -12.03 7.62 -7.45
C TYR A 123 -11.85 6.39 -6.55
N GLY A 124 -12.67 6.22 -5.51
CA GLY A 124 -12.55 5.14 -4.54
C GLY A 124 -12.80 3.77 -5.15
N LYS A 125 -13.88 3.64 -5.92
CA LYS A 125 -14.20 2.39 -6.64
C LYS A 125 -13.10 2.00 -7.61
N GLY A 126 -12.72 2.91 -8.52
CA GLY A 126 -11.67 2.66 -9.50
C GLY A 126 -10.31 2.34 -8.85
N SER A 127 -9.97 3.01 -7.74
CA SER A 127 -8.73 2.73 -7.00
C SER A 127 -8.73 1.32 -6.40
N LEU A 128 -9.87 0.88 -5.85
CA LEU A 128 -10.02 -0.48 -5.35
C LEU A 128 -9.96 -1.52 -6.46
N GLU A 129 -10.59 -1.27 -7.60
CA GLU A 129 -10.61 -2.20 -8.75
C GLU A 129 -9.22 -2.39 -9.34
N VAL A 130 -8.50 -1.31 -9.66
CA VAL A 130 -7.13 -1.36 -10.21
C VAL A 130 -6.16 -2.04 -9.23
N THR A 131 -6.28 -1.71 -7.94
CA THR A 131 -5.44 -2.36 -6.93
C THR A 131 -5.76 -3.85 -6.83
N HIS A 132 -7.03 -4.23 -6.83
CA HIS A 132 -7.45 -5.63 -6.80
C HIS A 132 -6.93 -6.41 -8.00
N GLU A 133 -7.08 -5.86 -9.20
CA GLU A 133 -6.58 -6.48 -10.42
C GLU A 133 -5.06 -6.71 -10.36
N THR A 134 -4.30 -5.71 -9.89
CA THR A 134 -2.85 -5.82 -9.70
C THR A 134 -2.49 -6.92 -8.70
N LEU A 135 -3.22 -6.99 -7.57
CA LEU A 135 -3.02 -8.03 -6.56
C LEU A 135 -3.33 -9.43 -7.12
N MET A 136 -4.48 -9.61 -7.77
CA MET A 136 -4.88 -10.89 -8.34
C MET A 136 -3.92 -11.35 -9.44
N LYS A 137 -3.45 -10.41 -10.29
CA LYS A 137 -2.41 -10.70 -11.27
C LYS A 137 -1.15 -11.18 -10.57
N SER A 138 -0.65 -10.45 -9.57
CA SER A 138 0.58 -10.80 -8.84
C SER A 138 0.49 -12.16 -8.13
N LEU A 139 -0.67 -12.49 -7.56
CA LEU A 139 -0.91 -13.73 -6.83
C LEU A 139 -1.25 -14.93 -7.73
N SER A 140 -1.57 -14.69 -9.01
CA SER A 140 -1.88 -15.77 -9.95
C SER A 140 -0.71 -16.73 -10.12
N GLY A 141 -1.00 -18.00 -10.45
CA GLY A 141 0.02 -19.04 -10.61
C GLY A 141 1.11 -18.73 -11.65
N LYS A 142 0.87 -17.77 -12.56
CA LYS A 142 1.87 -17.28 -13.52
C LYS A 142 3.04 -16.57 -12.85
N TYR A 143 2.79 -15.79 -11.80
CA TYR A 143 3.81 -15.00 -11.10
C TYR A 143 4.06 -15.54 -9.68
N GLY A 144 3.02 -16.05 -9.01
CA GLY A 144 3.14 -16.81 -7.78
C GLY A 144 3.71 -16.02 -6.60
N CYS A 145 3.46 -14.71 -6.53
CA CYS A 145 3.94 -13.89 -5.42
C CYS A 145 3.43 -14.42 -4.08
N ILE A 146 4.27 -14.38 -3.06
CA ILE A 146 3.89 -14.79 -1.70
C ILE A 146 2.99 -13.71 -1.10
N GLN A 147 1.75 -14.08 -0.77
CA GLN A 147 0.83 -13.19 -0.07
C GLN A 147 1.22 -13.02 1.40
N VAL A 148 1.25 -11.76 1.86
CA VAL A 148 1.39 -11.42 3.28
C VAL A 148 0.29 -10.43 3.63
N LYS A 149 -0.64 -10.83 4.48
CA LYS A 149 -1.75 -9.96 4.90
C LYS A 149 -1.25 -8.98 5.96
N ALA A 150 -1.53 -7.70 5.78
CA ALA A 150 -1.19 -6.66 6.74
C ALA A 150 -1.74 -6.97 8.14
N ASP A 151 -2.94 -7.55 8.22
CA ASP A 151 -3.58 -7.93 9.48
C ASP A 151 -2.77 -9.01 10.21
N ASP A 152 -2.14 -9.94 9.50
CA ASP A 152 -1.28 -10.98 10.08
C ASP A 152 0.02 -10.41 10.66
N LEU A 153 0.48 -9.26 10.14
CA LEU A 153 1.72 -8.63 10.58
C LEU A 153 1.61 -7.99 11.96
N PHE A 154 0.40 -7.65 12.41
CA PHE A 154 0.16 -7.00 13.71
C PHE A 154 -0.88 -7.75 14.57
N LYS A 155 -1.12 -9.03 14.26
CA LYS A 155 -2.02 -9.88 15.07
C LYS A 155 -1.57 -9.92 16.53
N GLY A 156 -2.52 -9.95 17.46
CA GLY A 156 -2.24 -10.15 18.88
C GLY A 156 -1.50 -9.02 19.61
N GLY A 157 -1.36 -7.84 18.99
CA GLY A 157 -0.58 -6.74 19.58
C GLY A 157 0.93 -6.88 19.35
N ASP A 158 1.32 -7.68 18.35
CA ASP A 158 2.71 -7.86 17.97
C ASP A 158 3.42 -6.52 17.71
N SER A 159 4.68 -6.44 18.15
CA SER A 159 5.52 -5.26 17.98
C SER A 159 5.86 -5.02 16.50
N PHE A 160 6.23 -3.77 16.19
CA PHE A 160 6.77 -3.41 14.87
C PHE A 160 7.94 -4.33 14.46
N ASP A 161 8.78 -4.72 15.42
CA ASP A 161 9.94 -5.59 15.20
C ASP A 161 9.52 -7.00 14.73
N ALA A 162 8.45 -7.55 15.31
CA ALA A 162 7.90 -8.84 14.90
C ALA A 162 7.29 -8.77 13.48
N ALA A 163 6.60 -7.68 13.16
CA ALA A 163 6.08 -7.43 11.81
C ALA A 163 7.22 -7.34 10.77
N ALA A 164 8.24 -6.54 11.07
CA ALA A 164 9.44 -6.38 10.25
C ALA A 164 10.14 -7.72 9.99
N LYS A 165 10.40 -8.50 11.04
CA LYS A 165 11.01 -9.82 10.95
C LYS A 165 10.22 -10.75 10.00
N ARG A 166 8.89 -10.82 10.15
CA ARG A 166 8.05 -11.67 9.29
C ARG A 166 8.12 -11.28 7.81
N ILE A 167 8.18 -9.98 7.50
CA ILE A 167 8.34 -9.52 6.10
C ILE A 167 9.69 -9.99 5.55
N LEU A 168 10.77 -9.81 6.32
CA LEU A 168 12.12 -10.21 5.92
C LEU A 168 12.24 -11.73 5.70
N GLU A 169 11.60 -12.53 6.56
CA GLU A 169 11.52 -14.00 6.41
C GLU A 169 10.78 -14.41 5.12
N LYS A 170 9.72 -13.69 4.75
CA LYS A 170 8.99 -13.96 3.49
C LYS A 170 9.82 -13.60 2.26
N TRP A 171 10.66 -12.57 2.37
CA TRP A 171 11.71 -12.25 1.39
C TRP A 171 12.90 -13.23 1.40
N ASN A 172 12.93 -14.20 2.32
CA ASN A 172 14.01 -15.17 2.48
C ASN A 172 15.37 -14.52 2.74
N MET A 173 15.34 -13.46 3.53
CA MET A 173 16.55 -12.87 4.08
C MET A 173 17.23 -13.87 5.00
N LEU A 174 18.56 -13.89 4.95
CA LEU A 174 19.38 -14.78 5.77
C LEU A 174 19.11 -14.53 7.27
N PRO A 175 18.88 -15.59 8.10
CA PRO A 175 18.56 -15.44 9.52
C PRO A 175 19.53 -14.54 10.31
N GLU A 176 20.81 -14.58 9.97
CA GLU A 176 21.88 -13.80 10.58
C GLU A 176 21.81 -12.29 10.26
N VAL A 177 21.18 -11.90 9.14
CA VAL A 177 21.04 -10.49 8.72
C VAL A 177 19.78 -9.85 9.29
N ILE A 178 18.74 -10.66 9.56
CA ILE A 178 17.43 -10.19 10.02
C ILE A 178 17.52 -9.28 11.27
N PRO A 179 18.24 -9.64 12.36
CA PRO A 179 18.30 -8.78 13.55
C PRO A 179 18.84 -7.38 13.27
N THR A 180 19.85 -7.27 12.41
CA THR A 180 20.44 -6.00 12.00
C THR A 180 19.44 -5.15 11.23
N LEU A 181 18.76 -5.74 10.24
CA LEU A 181 17.74 -5.04 9.44
C LEU A 181 16.55 -4.60 10.29
N VAL A 182 16.08 -5.45 11.21
CA VAL A 182 15.01 -5.09 12.15
C VAL A 182 15.43 -3.88 12.99
N LYS A 183 16.66 -3.85 13.51
CA LYS A 183 17.18 -2.71 14.27
C LYS A 183 17.18 -1.42 13.43
N TRP A 184 17.50 -1.51 12.15
CA TRP A 184 17.46 -0.33 11.26
C TRP A 184 16.03 0.13 11.00
N PHE A 185 15.11 -0.80 10.81
CA PHE A 185 13.70 -0.50 10.60
C PHE A 185 13.05 0.19 11.81
N GLN A 186 13.57 0.02 13.03
CA GLN A 186 13.09 0.72 14.23
C GLN A 186 13.13 2.26 14.08
N ASN A 187 13.99 2.80 13.22
CA ASN A 187 14.02 4.24 12.90
C ASN A 187 12.72 4.73 12.23
N HIS A 188 11.94 3.82 11.67
CA HIS A 188 10.67 4.10 10.99
C HIS A 188 9.45 3.70 11.85
N ASP A 189 9.67 3.15 13.04
CA ASP A 189 8.60 2.85 14.00
C ASP A 189 8.09 4.15 14.65
N LEU A 190 6.94 4.63 14.16
CA LEU A 190 6.29 5.84 14.67
C LEU A 190 5.95 5.76 16.17
N SER A 191 5.77 4.56 16.74
CA SER A 191 5.49 4.40 18.17
C SER A 191 6.69 4.74 19.06
N ARG A 192 7.89 4.75 18.49
CA ARG A 192 9.15 5.10 19.16
C ARG A 192 9.61 6.53 18.87
N GLN A 193 8.90 7.25 18.00
CA GLN A 193 9.23 8.64 17.67
C GLN A 193 8.64 9.60 18.71
N PRO A 194 9.28 10.76 18.97
CA PRO A 194 8.71 11.81 19.80
C PRO A 194 7.33 12.23 19.30
N LYS A 195 6.38 12.47 20.22
CA LYS A 195 4.98 12.84 19.87
C LYS A 195 4.92 14.01 18.90
N GLU A 196 5.69 15.07 19.13
CA GLU A 196 5.76 16.25 18.27
C GLU A 196 6.18 15.91 16.82
N LYS A 197 7.15 15.00 16.66
CA LYS A 197 7.59 14.52 15.34
C LYS A 197 6.51 13.70 14.66
N VAL A 198 5.77 12.89 15.43
CA VAL A 198 4.64 12.13 14.91
C VAL A 198 3.50 13.07 14.53
N GLU A 199 3.17 14.07 15.34
CA GLU A 199 2.08 15.03 15.14
C GLU A 199 2.32 15.98 13.95
N ASN A 200 3.57 16.41 13.74
CA ASN A 200 3.94 17.26 12.60
C ASN A 200 4.17 16.48 11.29
N ASN A 201 4.16 15.15 11.32
CA ASN A 201 4.33 14.35 10.11
C ASN A 201 3.08 14.43 9.21
N GLU A 202 3.17 15.16 8.11
CA GLU A 202 2.11 15.39 7.10
C GLU A 202 1.58 14.09 6.47
N HIS A 203 2.31 12.98 6.59
CA HIS A 203 1.97 11.70 6.00
C HIS A 203 1.17 10.77 6.93
N VAL A 204 0.89 11.18 8.16
CA VAL A 204 0.00 10.41 9.05
C VAL A 204 -1.45 10.78 8.73
N SER A 205 -2.05 9.99 7.84
CA SER A 205 -3.43 10.15 7.36
C SER A 205 -4.50 10.01 8.46
N GLY A 206 -5.55 10.82 8.38
CA GLY A 206 -6.71 10.86 9.25
C GLY A 206 -6.46 11.50 10.62
N LYS A 207 -5.41 12.31 10.78
CA LYS A 207 -5.16 13.03 12.04
C LYS A 207 -6.23 14.07 12.34
N SER A 208 -6.72 14.75 11.31
CA SER A 208 -7.75 15.78 11.45
C SER A 208 -9.16 15.22 11.70
N ILE A 209 -9.34 13.90 11.63
CA ILE A 209 -10.64 13.23 11.80
C ILE A 209 -10.74 12.65 13.21
N SER A 210 -11.77 13.04 13.96
CA SER A 210 -12.02 12.52 15.30
C SER A 210 -12.32 11.02 15.29
N LYS A 211 -12.17 10.35 16.45
CA LYS A 211 -12.51 8.92 16.59
C LYS A 211 -13.99 8.67 16.29
N GLN A 212 -14.87 9.57 16.73
CA GLN A 212 -16.31 9.46 16.50
C GLN A 212 -16.65 9.57 15.02
N GLU A 213 -16.06 10.53 14.30
CA GLU A 213 -16.25 10.66 12.85
C GLU A 213 -15.71 9.46 12.09
N LYS A 214 -14.52 8.95 12.47
CA LYS A 214 -13.97 7.71 11.90
C LYS A 214 -14.97 6.55 12.01
N ASN A 215 -15.62 6.39 13.16
CA ASN A 215 -16.63 5.35 13.35
C ASN A 215 -17.89 5.59 12.51
N ARG A 216 -18.36 6.84 12.43
CA ARG A 216 -19.51 7.21 11.57
C ARG A 216 -19.23 6.94 10.10
N ILE A 217 -18.06 7.33 9.59
CA ILE A 217 -17.62 7.07 8.21
C ILE A 217 -17.63 5.55 7.93
N LYS A 218 -17.07 4.75 8.85
CA LYS A 218 -17.11 3.29 8.73
C LYS A 218 -18.55 2.77 8.65
N SER A 219 -19.43 3.24 9.54
CA SER A 219 -20.84 2.87 9.56
C SER A 219 -21.52 3.15 8.22
N ILE A 220 -21.32 4.36 7.67
CA ILE A 220 -21.87 4.77 6.37
C ILE A 220 -21.36 3.81 5.27
N MET A 221 -20.05 3.58 5.20
CA MET A 221 -19.46 2.67 4.22
C MET A 221 -19.99 1.23 4.33
N THR A 222 -20.26 0.74 5.55
CA THR A 222 -20.80 -0.61 5.77
C THR A 222 -22.29 -0.74 5.45
N GLN A 223 -23.04 0.36 5.51
CA GLN A 223 -24.47 0.39 5.19
C GLN A 223 -24.73 0.62 3.70
N ASP A 224 -23.74 1.12 2.96
CA ASP A 224 -23.82 1.25 1.51
C ASP A 224 -23.59 -0.09 0.81
N GLU A 225 -24.63 -0.59 0.17
CA GLU A 225 -24.58 -1.91 -0.47
C GLU A 225 -23.74 -1.92 -1.75
N SER A 226 -23.60 -0.78 -2.45
CA SER A 226 -22.73 -0.68 -3.63
C SER A 226 -21.25 -0.82 -3.27
N ILE A 227 -20.85 -0.21 -2.16
CA ILE A 227 -19.51 -0.32 -1.57
C ILE A 227 -19.29 -1.75 -1.08
N MET A 228 -20.21 -2.26 -0.26
CA MET A 228 -20.03 -3.57 0.37
C MET A 228 -20.07 -4.74 -0.61
N ALA A 229 -20.82 -4.65 -1.71
CA ALA A 229 -20.80 -5.66 -2.76
C ALA A 229 -19.39 -5.84 -3.34
N VAL A 230 -18.69 -4.74 -3.64
CA VAL A 230 -17.30 -4.78 -4.16
C VAL A 230 -16.34 -5.31 -3.08
N ILE A 231 -16.47 -4.84 -1.84
CA ILE A 231 -15.61 -5.26 -0.73
C ILE A 231 -15.74 -6.76 -0.46
N ARG A 232 -16.97 -7.29 -0.38
CA ARG A 232 -17.21 -8.72 -0.13
C ARG A 232 -16.62 -9.59 -1.24
N LYS A 233 -16.77 -9.18 -2.51
CA LYS A 233 -16.15 -9.87 -3.65
C LYS A 233 -14.63 -9.89 -3.52
N GLN A 234 -14.00 -8.73 -3.29
CA GLN A 234 -12.54 -8.66 -3.20
C GLN A 234 -11.99 -9.39 -1.97
N ARG A 235 -12.71 -9.41 -0.85
CA ARG A 235 -12.32 -10.20 0.33
C ARG A 235 -12.28 -11.69 -0.01
N LYS A 236 -13.34 -12.21 -0.64
CA LYS A 236 -13.41 -13.60 -1.09
C LYS A 236 -12.21 -13.94 -1.99
N ASP A 237 -11.95 -13.12 -3.00
CA ASP A 237 -10.86 -13.34 -3.96
C ASP A 237 -9.47 -13.31 -3.29
N LEU A 238 -9.25 -12.43 -2.30
CA LEU A 238 -7.98 -12.28 -1.57
C LEU A 238 -7.89 -13.15 -0.31
N ASN A 239 -8.88 -14.01 -0.07
CA ASN A 239 -9.04 -14.85 1.12
C ASN A 239 -9.03 -14.05 2.45
N TYR A 240 -9.62 -12.85 2.49
CA TYR A 240 -9.80 -12.06 3.73
C TYR A 240 -11.05 -12.46 4.50
#